data_AF-A0A2W7NIZ0-F1
#
_entry.id   AF-A0A2W7NIZ0-F1
#
_cell.length_a   1.000
_cell.length_b   1.000
_cell.length_c   1.000
_cell.angle_alpha   90.00
_cell.angle_beta   90.00
_cell.angle_gamma   90.00
#
_symmetry.space_group_name_H-M   'P 1'
#
loop_
_entity.id
_entity.type
_entity.pdbx_description
1 polymer ?
#
loop_
_entity_poly.entity_id
_entity_poly.type
_entity_poly.pdbx_seq_one_letter_code
_entity_poly.pdbx_strand_id
1 'polypeptide(L)'
;MMEERYNNRLGKAYQTIIRKIASLYGITSNEAEVFYLSQKPALRKQLEAMVQSHFESISANIKAAALEAWAVSSMMYEKEAGKRPAILLKGQAAKDATKAFNEAKAKYLADLDKRLSKRVWKWEKQFMSEIELTMQVGFKEGASAAKLSRDVRQYLNNPEKLFRRVRDEFGQLHLSKAAAAYHPGQGVYRSSYKNALRMTGTEINRAYRLGEHHRRLADPEVVGIEVKLSNNHTLNGVPFTDICNHLAGKYPKEFVFTGWHPKCRCKTVSILVTDEEFDKITDDILDGGDGRIKSVNEVKDVPQGYKDWCDKNAFRSRGWKDNPYFIKDNPEYNPQFFNAPKFTEAGKVFFRHPSTHKAIERMDTPEYRKKYPKHTSLELGAIHHYTRSNTMAYRDLNKSLVTGKMDDFNSAFSELLSSGLNKLPDFEGVVYRGSILNNAQLSAYLDAHTRGASYTHKFFTSASKDNVVAKTFQNLRRLKKGETKVSCAILSKRGKNVSDMSEFNGKFTRTNQQEIIFDKGAKFDVLDYSISEDGVYRIYMEEL
;
A
#
# COMPACT_ATOMS: atom_id res chain seq x y z
N MET A 1 -27.83 15.39 -8.96
CA MET A 1 -26.36 15.62 -9.13
C MET A 1 -25.86 14.82 -10.33
N MET A 2 -24.91 15.34 -11.11
CA MET A 2 -24.35 14.68 -12.31
C MET A 2 -23.87 13.23 -12.04
N GLU A 3 -23.13 13.02 -10.94
CA GLU A 3 -22.64 11.70 -10.51
C GLU A 3 -23.76 10.64 -10.44
N GLU A 4 -24.89 11.01 -9.81
CA GLU A 4 -26.03 10.11 -9.59
C GLU A 4 -26.69 9.68 -10.89
N ARG A 5 -26.82 10.60 -11.85
CA ARG A 5 -27.36 10.31 -13.19
C ARG A 5 -26.50 9.26 -13.91
N TYR A 6 -25.18 9.37 -13.82
CA TYR A 6 -24.26 8.39 -14.44
C TYR A 6 -24.21 7.07 -13.69
N ASN A 7 -24.27 7.09 -12.36
CA ASN A 7 -24.39 5.88 -11.55
C ASN A 7 -25.67 5.11 -11.92
N ASN A 8 -26.79 5.81 -12.12
CA ASN A 8 -28.06 5.21 -12.57
C ASN A 8 -27.96 4.62 -13.98
N ARG A 9 -27.32 5.32 -14.93
CA ARG A 9 -27.06 4.79 -16.29
C ARG A 9 -26.21 3.52 -16.24
N LEU A 10 -25.16 3.51 -15.41
CA LEU A 10 -24.31 2.34 -15.20
C LEU A 10 -25.12 1.17 -14.62
N GLY A 11 -25.94 1.43 -13.59
CA GLY A 11 -26.83 0.42 -13.01
C GLY A 11 -27.77 -0.20 -14.04
N LYS A 12 -28.39 0.62 -14.91
CA LYS A 12 -29.24 0.14 -16.02
C LYS A 12 -28.44 -0.70 -17.02
N ALA A 13 -27.23 -0.28 -17.39
CA ALA A 13 -26.38 -1.04 -18.31
C ALA A 13 -26.06 -2.44 -17.77
N TYR A 14 -25.70 -2.54 -16.49
CA TYR A 14 -25.47 -3.84 -15.83
C TYR A 14 -26.73 -4.69 -15.80
N GLN A 15 -27.89 -4.11 -15.48
CA GLN A 15 -29.16 -4.85 -15.51
C GLN A 15 -29.47 -5.41 -16.90
N THR A 16 -29.20 -4.65 -17.97
CA THR A 16 -29.43 -5.09 -19.34
C THR A 16 -28.55 -6.28 -19.72
N ILE A 17 -27.23 -6.21 -19.47
CA ILE A 17 -26.34 -7.34 -19.79
C ILE A 17 -26.70 -8.59 -18.99
N ILE A 18 -27.06 -8.45 -17.71
CA ILE A 18 -27.47 -9.59 -16.86
C ILE A 18 -28.72 -10.27 -17.41
N ARG A 19 -29.71 -9.50 -17.89
CA ARG A 19 -30.91 -10.07 -18.51
C ARG A 19 -30.57 -10.84 -19.79
N LYS A 20 -29.69 -10.28 -20.63
CA LYS A 20 -29.21 -10.96 -21.86
C LYS A 20 -28.46 -12.24 -21.55
N ILE A 21 -27.58 -12.23 -20.56
CA ILE A 21 -26.85 -13.42 -20.10
C ILE A 21 -27.84 -14.47 -19.59
N ALA A 22 -28.81 -14.07 -18.77
CA ALA A 22 -29.82 -14.98 -18.25
C ALA A 22 -30.70 -15.57 -19.35
N SER A 23 -31.04 -14.82 -20.41
CA SER A 23 -31.83 -15.36 -21.53
C SER A 23 -31.06 -16.35 -22.42
N LEU A 24 -29.73 -16.25 -22.49
CA LEU A 24 -28.91 -17.28 -23.13
C LEU A 24 -28.89 -18.59 -22.32
N TYR A 25 -29.33 -18.51 -21.06
CA TYR A 25 -29.33 -19.60 -20.12
C TYR A 25 -30.74 -20.21 -20.03
N GLY A 26 -31.08 -21.04 -21.02
CA GLY A 26 -32.18 -21.99 -20.92
C GLY A 26 -31.67 -23.26 -20.26
N ILE A 27 -31.91 -23.46 -18.96
CA ILE A 27 -31.64 -24.76 -18.33
C ILE A 27 -32.89 -25.62 -18.38
N THR A 28 -32.79 -26.75 -19.07
CA THR A 28 -33.23 -28.05 -18.56
C THR A 28 -32.03 -28.68 -17.83
N SER A 29 -32.16 -29.11 -16.58
CA SER A 29 -31.10 -29.88 -15.90
C SER A 29 -31.68 -31.20 -15.42
N ASN A 30 -30.92 -32.27 -15.63
CA ASN A 30 -31.15 -33.54 -14.95
C ASN A 30 -29.85 -34.18 -14.42
N GLU A 31 -28.73 -33.46 -14.28
CA GLU A 31 -27.48 -34.07 -13.84
C GLU A 31 -26.72 -33.26 -12.79
N ALA A 32 -26.13 -33.99 -11.83
CA ALA A 32 -25.49 -33.52 -10.61
C ALA A 32 -24.06 -32.95 -10.79
N GLU A 33 -23.63 -32.66 -12.02
CA GLU A 33 -22.26 -32.18 -12.30
C GLU A 33 -22.07 -30.67 -12.12
N VAL A 34 -20.85 -30.27 -11.73
CA VAL A 34 -20.45 -28.87 -11.55
C VAL A 34 -20.21 -28.22 -12.93
N PHE A 35 -20.98 -27.19 -13.25
CA PHE A 35 -20.86 -26.41 -14.49
C PHE A 35 -19.55 -25.60 -14.55
N TYR A 36 -18.78 -25.71 -15.64
CA TYR A 36 -17.67 -24.78 -15.92
C TYR A 36 -17.79 -24.18 -17.32
N LEU A 37 -17.48 -22.89 -17.48
CA LEU A 37 -17.51 -22.24 -18.79
C LEU A 37 -16.48 -22.82 -19.76
N SER A 38 -15.40 -23.41 -19.24
CA SER A 38 -14.41 -24.16 -20.04
C SER A 38 -15.04 -25.33 -20.81
N GLN A 39 -16.12 -25.93 -20.29
CA GLN A 39 -16.81 -27.06 -20.91
C GLN A 39 -17.79 -26.63 -22.02
N LYS A 40 -18.08 -25.32 -22.16
CA LYS A 40 -19.00 -24.76 -23.17
C LYS A 40 -18.33 -23.62 -23.97
N PRO A 41 -17.38 -23.93 -24.88
CA PRO A 41 -16.59 -22.91 -25.59
C PRO A 41 -17.41 -21.91 -26.40
N ALA A 42 -18.48 -22.35 -27.06
CA ALA A 42 -19.36 -21.46 -27.85
C ALA A 42 -20.08 -20.44 -26.95
N LEU A 43 -20.62 -20.89 -25.82
CA LEU A 43 -21.27 -20.02 -24.82
C LEU A 43 -20.26 -19.05 -24.21
N ARG A 44 -19.06 -19.54 -23.87
CA ARG A 44 -17.97 -18.69 -23.36
C ARG A 44 -17.63 -17.56 -24.32
N LYS A 45 -17.44 -17.86 -25.62
CA LYS A 45 -17.13 -16.84 -26.64
C LYS A 45 -18.23 -15.79 -26.78
N GLN A 46 -19.50 -16.21 -26.74
CA GLN A 46 -20.65 -15.28 -26.76
C GLN A 46 -20.69 -14.39 -25.51
N LEU A 47 -20.43 -14.96 -24.32
CA LEU A 47 -20.36 -14.20 -23.08
C LEU A 47 -19.20 -13.20 -23.08
N GLU A 48 -18.01 -13.61 -23.51
CA GLU A 48 -16.83 -12.74 -23.62
C GLU A 48 -17.10 -11.55 -24.54
N ALA A 49 -17.71 -11.76 -25.71
CA ALA A 49 -18.06 -10.68 -26.64
C ALA A 49 -19.09 -9.69 -26.05
N MET A 50 -20.12 -10.18 -25.36
CA MET A 50 -21.10 -9.31 -24.71
C MET A 50 -20.49 -8.51 -23.56
N VAL A 51 -19.64 -9.15 -22.75
CA VAL A 51 -18.97 -8.51 -21.63
C VAL A 51 -18.01 -7.44 -22.12
N GLN A 52 -17.21 -7.72 -23.14
CA GLN A 52 -16.32 -6.75 -23.76
C GLN A 52 -17.11 -5.52 -24.26
N SER A 53 -18.15 -5.73 -25.08
CA SER A 53 -19.00 -4.65 -25.59
C SER A 53 -19.64 -3.81 -24.46
N HIS A 54 -20.04 -4.46 -23.36
CA HIS A 54 -20.57 -3.77 -22.20
C HIS A 54 -19.55 -2.85 -21.53
N PHE A 55 -18.33 -3.31 -21.33
CA PHE A 55 -17.30 -2.48 -20.70
C PHE A 55 -16.72 -1.40 -21.62
N GLU A 56 -16.70 -1.62 -22.93
CA GLU A 56 -16.44 -0.58 -23.93
C GLU A 56 -17.48 0.55 -23.82
N SER A 57 -18.77 0.19 -23.72
CA SER A 57 -19.85 1.16 -23.50
C SER A 57 -19.70 1.89 -22.17
N ILE A 58 -19.30 1.21 -21.09
CA ILE A 58 -19.01 1.86 -19.80
C ILE A 58 -17.86 2.86 -19.93
N SER A 59 -16.78 2.48 -20.60
CA SER A 59 -15.63 3.34 -20.84
C SER A 59 -16.03 4.62 -21.60
N ALA A 60 -16.80 4.47 -22.68
CA ALA A 60 -17.33 5.60 -23.44
C ALA A 60 -18.23 6.51 -22.59
N ASN A 61 -19.11 5.92 -21.77
CA ASN A 61 -19.97 6.67 -20.85
C ASN A 61 -19.17 7.47 -19.82
N ILE A 62 -18.09 6.91 -19.25
CA ILE A 62 -17.23 7.61 -18.30
C ILE A 62 -16.52 8.78 -18.98
N LYS A 63 -16.01 8.60 -20.21
CA LYS A 63 -15.39 9.68 -20.97
C LYS A 63 -16.37 10.82 -21.27
N ALA A 64 -17.57 10.48 -21.73
CA ALA A 64 -18.63 11.46 -21.97
C ALA A 64 -19.03 12.19 -20.68
N ALA A 65 -19.10 11.48 -19.55
CA ALA A 65 -19.37 12.07 -18.25
C ALA A 65 -18.28 13.04 -17.79
N ALA A 66 -17.01 12.66 -17.98
CA ALA A 66 -15.90 13.54 -17.69
C ALA A 66 -15.94 14.80 -18.56
N LEU A 67 -16.22 14.66 -19.86
CA LEU A 67 -16.35 15.79 -20.77
C LEU A 67 -17.49 16.75 -20.35
N GLU A 68 -18.65 16.21 -19.98
CA GLU A 68 -19.76 17.04 -19.47
C GLU A 68 -19.38 17.71 -18.15
N ALA A 69 -18.61 17.04 -17.28
CA ALA A 69 -18.12 17.62 -16.03
C ALA A 69 -17.22 18.85 -16.27
N TRP A 70 -16.34 18.78 -17.27
CA TRP A 70 -15.54 19.93 -17.72
C TRP A 70 -16.44 21.06 -18.25
N ALA A 71 -17.44 20.75 -19.06
CA ALA A 71 -18.39 21.75 -19.59
C ALA A 71 -19.20 22.44 -18.49
N VAL A 72 -19.74 21.67 -17.53
CA VAL A 72 -20.48 22.22 -16.38
C VAL A 72 -19.58 23.07 -15.50
N SER A 73 -18.30 22.73 -15.36
CA SER A 73 -17.36 23.60 -14.66
C SER A 73 -17.26 24.97 -15.35
N SER A 74 -17.23 25.02 -16.69
CA SER A 74 -17.22 26.28 -17.46
C SER A 74 -18.51 27.07 -17.28
N MET A 75 -19.68 26.42 -17.42
CA MET A 75 -20.97 27.10 -17.29
C MET A 75 -21.17 27.72 -15.90
N MET A 76 -20.75 27.02 -14.85
CA MET A 76 -20.86 27.53 -13.47
C MET A 76 -19.98 28.78 -13.27
N TYR A 77 -18.82 28.82 -13.93
CA TYR A 77 -17.98 30.01 -13.94
C TYR A 77 -18.67 31.18 -14.61
N GLU A 78 -19.21 31.00 -15.82
CA GLU A 78 -19.87 32.07 -16.56
C GLU A 78 -21.04 32.67 -15.74
N LYS A 79 -21.74 31.84 -14.98
CA LYS A 79 -22.80 32.27 -14.07
C LYS A 79 -22.30 33.03 -12.84
N GLU A 80 -21.15 32.64 -12.29
CA GLU A 80 -20.51 33.32 -11.15
C GLU A 80 -19.83 34.63 -11.61
N ALA A 81 -19.06 34.56 -12.70
CA ALA A 81 -18.43 35.67 -13.37
C ALA A 81 -19.45 36.70 -13.85
N GLY A 82 -20.63 36.31 -14.34
CA GLY A 82 -21.71 37.25 -14.70
C GLY A 82 -22.27 38.09 -13.54
N LYS A 83 -21.86 37.84 -12.29
CA LYS A 83 -22.16 38.68 -11.12
C LYS A 83 -21.08 39.71 -10.83
N ARG A 84 -19.92 39.63 -11.49
CA ARG A 84 -18.84 40.63 -11.46
C ARG A 84 -18.57 41.09 -12.90
N PRO A 85 -17.93 42.24 -13.14
CA PRO A 85 -17.69 42.67 -14.52
C PRO A 85 -16.90 41.59 -15.28
N ALA A 86 -17.44 41.11 -16.41
CA ALA A 86 -16.76 40.20 -17.36
C ALA A 86 -15.51 40.82 -18.02
N ILE A 87 -14.98 41.88 -17.41
CA ILE A 87 -13.96 42.80 -17.92
C ILE A 87 -12.55 42.29 -17.63
N LEU A 88 -12.36 41.40 -16.66
CA LEU A 88 -11.03 41.09 -16.11
C LEU A 88 -10.15 40.20 -16.98
N LEU A 89 -10.73 39.38 -17.87
CA LEU A 89 -9.97 38.59 -18.85
C LEU A 89 -10.36 39.03 -20.25
N LYS A 90 -9.63 40.00 -20.80
CA LYS A 90 -9.74 40.44 -22.20
C LYS A 90 -8.49 40.09 -23.00
N GLY A 91 -8.58 40.17 -24.32
CA GLY A 91 -7.42 40.07 -25.20
C GLY A 91 -6.68 38.73 -25.12
N GLN A 92 -5.35 38.78 -25.07
CA GLN A 92 -4.49 37.59 -25.15
C GLN A 92 -4.59 36.71 -23.89
N ALA A 93 -4.73 37.29 -22.70
CA ALA A 93 -4.87 36.55 -21.45
C ALA A 93 -6.09 35.60 -21.44
N ALA A 94 -7.22 36.05 -21.99
CA ALA A 94 -8.42 35.22 -22.14
C ALA A 94 -8.23 34.06 -23.12
N LYS A 95 -7.50 34.32 -24.22
CA LYS A 95 -7.15 33.29 -25.21
C LYS A 95 -6.20 32.26 -24.59
N ASP A 96 -5.21 32.71 -23.84
CA ASP A 96 -4.22 31.84 -23.19
C ASP A 96 -4.87 30.96 -22.10
N ALA A 97 -5.76 31.52 -21.29
CA ALA A 97 -6.54 30.77 -20.32
C ALA A 97 -7.42 29.72 -20.98
N THR A 98 -8.12 30.07 -22.06
CA THR A 98 -8.95 29.15 -22.83
C THR A 98 -8.12 28.03 -23.45
N LYS A 99 -6.94 28.37 -23.98
CA LYS A 99 -5.98 27.40 -24.53
C LYS A 99 -5.50 26.45 -23.44
N ALA A 100 -5.02 26.95 -22.31
CA ALA A 100 -4.55 26.15 -21.18
C ALA A 100 -5.65 25.22 -20.63
N PHE A 101 -6.89 25.70 -20.51
CA PHE A 101 -8.04 24.89 -20.12
C PHE A 101 -8.30 23.74 -21.10
N ASN A 102 -8.27 24.02 -22.40
CA ASN A 102 -8.51 23.01 -23.43
C ASN A 102 -7.37 21.98 -23.53
N GLU A 103 -6.12 22.41 -23.38
CA GLU A 103 -4.94 21.55 -23.33
C GLU A 103 -4.98 20.62 -22.10
N ALA A 104 -5.29 21.16 -20.93
CA ALA A 104 -5.45 20.38 -19.71
C ALA A 104 -6.59 19.35 -19.82
N LYS A 105 -7.73 19.76 -20.38
CA LYS A 105 -8.86 18.86 -20.67
C LYS A 105 -8.46 17.74 -21.62
N ALA A 106 -7.76 18.06 -22.72
CA ALA A 106 -7.30 17.07 -23.70
C ALA A 106 -6.31 16.07 -23.06
N LYS A 107 -5.33 16.57 -22.29
CA LYS A 107 -4.38 15.75 -21.53
C LYS A 107 -5.11 14.82 -20.55
N TYR A 108 -6.07 15.35 -19.79
CA TYR A 108 -6.86 14.55 -18.86
C TYR A 108 -7.62 13.43 -19.54
N LEU A 109 -8.27 13.70 -20.68
CA LEU A 109 -9.03 12.69 -21.44
C LEU A 109 -8.12 11.61 -22.04
N ALA A 110 -6.94 11.98 -22.55
CA ALA A 110 -5.95 11.03 -23.04
C ALA A 110 -5.42 10.11 -21.91
N ASP A 111 -5.12 10.68 -20.74
CA ASP A 111 -4.69 9.88 -19.59
C ASP A 111 -5.83 9.04 -19.01
N LEU A 112 -7.06 9.54 -19.04
CA LEU A 112 -8.25 8.79 -18.64
C LEU A 112 -8.41 7.56 -19.52
N ASP A 113 -8.27 7.68 -20.84
CA ASP A 113 -8.35 6.54 -21.76
C ASP A 113 -7.35 5.42 -21.42
N LYS A 114 -6.08 5.79 -21.18
CA LYS A 114 -5.03 4.86 -20.74
C LYS A 114 -5.35 4.20 -19.39
N ARG A 115 -5.97 4.94 -18.45
CA ARG A 115 -6.39 4.40 -17.15
C ARG A 115 -7.58 3.46 -17.28
N LEU A 116 -8.53 3.79 -18.16
CA LEU A 116 -9.74 3.01 -18.40
C LEU A 116 -9.39 1.67 -19.05
N SER A 117 -8.60 1.64 -20.12
CA SER A 117 -8.27 0.40 -20.84
C SER A 117 -7.71 -0.70 -19.93
N LYS A 118 -6.71 -0.38 -19.10
CA LYS A 118 -6.11 -1.34 -18.14
C LYS A 118 -7.10 -1.86 -17.10
N ARG A 119 -8.01 -1.00 -16.65
CA ARG A 119 -8.96 -1.33 -15.57
C ARG A 119 -10.21 -2.03 -16.08
N VAL A 120 -10.70 -1.65 -17.26
CA VAL A 120 -11.78 -2.31 -18.00
C VAL A 120 -11.43 -3.78 -18.20
N TRP A 121 -10.25 -4.08 -18.72
CA TRP A 121 -9.77 -5.47 -18.88
C TRP A 121 -9.80 -6.28 -17.57
N LYS A 122 -9.42 -5.66 -16.45
CA LYS A 122 -9.47 -6.31 -15.13
C LYS A 122 -10.92 -6.60 -14.71
N TRP A 123 -11.84 -5.69 -14.98
CA TRP A 123 -13.24 -5.84 -14.61
C TRP A 123 -14.00 -6.79 -15.52
N GLU A 124 -13.66 -6.88 -16.80
CA GLU A 124 -14.18 -7.89 -17.72
C GLU A 124 -13.88 -9.29 -17.19
N LYS A 125 -12.61 -9.56 -16.86
CA LYS A 125 -12.20 -10.84 -16.26
C LYS A 125 -12.93 -11.12 -14.95
N GLN A 126 -13.02 -10.11 -14.08
CA GLN A 126 -13.75 -10.23 -12.82
C GLN A 126 -15.24 -10.53 -13.03
N PHE A 127 -15.89 -9.83 -13.95
CA PHE A 127 -17.32 -10.01 -14.24
C PHE A 127 -17.59 -11.38 -14.86
N MET A 128 -16.70 -11.88 -15.72
CA MET A 128 -16.76 -13.25 -16.24
C MET A 128 -16.71 -14.29 -15.13
N SER A 129 -15.81 -14.14 -14.15
CA SER A 129 -15.76 -15.03 -12.98
C SER A 129 -17.01 -14.92 -12.09
N GLU A 130 -17.57 -13.72 -11.92
CA GLU A 130 -18.83 -13.49 -11.19
C GLU A 130 -20.01 -14.18 -11.88
N ILE A 131 -20.08 -14.11 -13.21
CA ILE A 131 -21.10 -14.80 -14.03
C ILE A 131 -20.96 -16.31 -13.90
N GLU A 132 -19.76 -16.87 -14.11
CA GLU A 132 -19.51 -18.30 -14.03
C GLU A 132 -19.91 -18.89 -12.67
N LEU A 133 -19.52 -18.23 -11.59
CA LEU A 133 -19.90 -18.65 -10.24
C LEU A 133 -21.41 -18.58 -10.02
N THR A 134 -22.07 -17.54 -10.54
CA THR A 134 -23.52 -17.42 -10.39
C THR A 134 -24.25 -18.50 -11.20
N MET A 135 -23.75 -18.84 -12.40
CA MET A 135 -24.29 -19.92 -13.22
C MET A 135 -24.12 -21.27 -12.54
N GLN A 136 -22.96 -21.54 -11.91
CA GLN A 136 -22.75 -22.75 -11.11
C GLN A 136 -23.79 -22.93 -10.00
N VAL A 137 -24.05 -21.86 -9.24
CA VAL A 137 -25.07 -21.87 -8.18
C VAL A 137 -26.45 -22.08 -8.77
N GLY A 138 -26.78 -21.39 -9.87
CA GLY A 138 -28.07 -21.52 -10.55
C GLY A 138 -28.31 -22.93 -11.09
N PHE A 139 -27.29 -23.58 -11.65
CA PHE A 139 -27.35 -24.95 -12.15
C PHE A 139 -27.61 -25.95 -11.02
N LYS A 140 -26.86 -25.84 -9.91
CA LYS A 140 -27.03 -26.72 -8.73
C LYS A 140 -28.41 -26.56 -8.09
N GLU A 141 -28.98 -25.36 -8.09
CA GLU A 141 -30.29 -25.08 -7.51
C GLU A 141 -31.47 -25.34 -8.48
N GLY A 142 -31.23 -25.74 -9.74
CA GLY A 142 -32.29 -25.83 -10.75
C GLY A 142 -32.99 -24.49 -11.02
N ALA A 143 -32.26 -23.38 -10.89
CA ALA A 143 -32.83 -22.04 -10.91
C ALA A 143 -33.28 -21.63 -12.32
N SER A 144 -34.48 -21.03 -12.43
CA SER A 144 -34.91 -20.41 -13.69
C SER A 144 -34.03 -19.21 -14.08
N ALA A 145 -34.00 -18.87 -15.37
CA ALA A 145 -33.30 -17.68 -15.89
C ALA A 145 -33.70 -16.39 -15.14
N ALA A 146 -34.98 -16.26 -14.76
CA ALA A 146 -35.47 -15.12 -13.99
C ALA A 146 -34.91 -15.07 -12.56
N LYS A 147 -34.74 -16.23 -11.91
CA LYS A 147 -34.08 -16.33 -10.60
C LYS A 147 -32.59 -16.04 -10.71
N LEU A 148 -31.90 -16.61 -11.70
CA LEU A 148 -30.48 -16.32 -11.96
C LEU A 148 -30.24 -14.81 -12.18
N SER A 149 -31.07 -14.16 -12.99
CA SER A 149 -30.99 -12.71 -13.23
C SER A 149 -31.18 -11.88 -11.95
N ARG A 150 -32.05 -12.31 -11.02
CA ARG A 150 -32.22 -11.66 -9.71
C ARG A 150 -30.99 -11.86 -8.83
N ASP A 151 -30.47 -13.08 -8.80
CA ASP A 151 -29.33 -13.47 -7.97
C ASP A 151 -28.06 -12.70 -8.41
N VAL A 152 -27.73 -12.66 -9.72
CA VAL A 152 -26.60 -11.86 -10.25
C VAL A 152 -26.72 -10.38 -9.86
N ARG A 153 -27.91 -9.78 -9.98
CA ARG A 153 -28.14 -8.38 -9.58
C ARG A 153 -27.92 -8.17 -8.08
N GLN A 154 -28.37 -9.10 -7.25
CA GLN A 154 -28.16 -9.03 -5.82
C GLN A 154 -26.67 -9.12 -5.46
N TYR A 155 -25.92 -9.95 -6.18
CA TYR A 155 -24.49 -10.19 -6.00
C TYR A 155 -23.61 -9.02 -6.41
N LEU A 156 -23.95 -8.34 -7.50
CA LEU A 156 -23.25 -7.10 -7.88
C LEU A 156 -23.42 -5.99 -6.83
N ASN A 157 -24.58 -5.93 -6.18
CA ASN A 157 -24.82 -4.99 -5.09
C ASN A 157 -24.23 -5.47 -3.75
N ASN A 158 -24.16 -6.78 -3.53
CA ASN A 158 -23.71 -7.39 -2.29
C ASN A 158 -22.76 -8.56 -2.60
N PRO A 159 -21.49 -8.27 -2.95
CA PRO A 159 -20.58 -9.31 -3.42
C PRO A 159 -20.41 -10.43 -2.39
N GLU A 160 -20.37 -10.13 -1.09
CA GLU A 160 -20.28 -11.12 -0.02
C GLU A 160 -21.41 -12.17 -0.03
N LYS A 161 -22.59 -11.86 -0.58
CA LYS A 161 -23.72 -12.80 -0.65
C LYS A 161 -23.54 -13.88 -1.72
N LEU A 162 -22.84 -13.58 -2.82
CA LEU A 162 -22.52 -14.56 -3.87
C LEU A 162 -21.62 -15.66 -3.31
N PHE A 163 -20.68 -15.24 -2.48
CA PHE A 163 -19.60 -16.06 -1.99
C PHE A 163 -19.97 -16.89 -0.75
N ARG A 164 -21.17 -16.71 -0.15
CA ARG A 164 -21.61 -17.44 1.06
C ARG A 164 -22.78 -18.37 0.79
N ARG A 165 -22.91 -18.94 -0.42
CA ARG A 165 -24.09 -19.72 -0.81
C ARG A 165 -23.83 -21.17 -1.25
N VAL A 166 -22.58 -21.63 -1.34
CA VAL A 166 -22.33 -23.04 -1.72
C VAL A 166 -22.65 -23.92 -0.52
N ARG A 167 -23.74 -24.69 -0.59
CA ARG A 167 -24.06 -25.68 0.44
C ARG A 167 -23.18 -26.92 0.30
N ASP A 168 -22.58 -27.36 1.40
CA ASP A 168 -21.93 -28.67 1.51
C ASP A 168 -22.98 -29.80 1.61
N GLU A 169 -22.51 -31.05 1.75
CA GLU A 169 -23.34 -32.25 1.89
C GLU A 169 -24.24 -32.23 3.14
N PHE A 170 -23.93 -31.38 4.12
CA PHE A 170 -24.66 -31.20 5.38
C PHE A 170 -25.55 -29.94 5.38
N GLY A 171 -25.65 -29.24 4.25
CA GLY A 171 -26.47 -28.03 4.10
C GLY A 171 -25.85 -26.74 4.66
N GLN A 172 -24.60 -26.76 5.14
CA GLN A 172 -23.88 -25.58 5.63
C GLN A 172 -23.33 -24.74 4.48
N LEU A 173 -23.34 -23.41 4.64
CA LEU A 173 -22.93 -22.46 3.61
C LEU A 173 -21.41 -22.24 3.65
N HIS A 174 -20.72 -22.63 2.58
CA HIS A 174 -19.30 -22.40 2.36
C HIS A 174 -19.03 -21.46 1.17
N LEU A 175 -17.83 -20.89 1.18
CA LEU A 175 -17.22 -20.27 0.00
C LEU A 175 -16.98 -21.33 -1.07
N SER A 176 -17.38 -21.08 -2.31
CA SER A 176 -16.91 -21.91 -3.44
C SER A 176 -15.38 -21.89 -3.49
N LYS A 177 -14.75 -22.94 -4.04
CA LYS A 177 -13.28 -22.95 -4.21
C LYS A 177 -12.78 -21.71 -4.97
N ALA A 178 -13.51 -21.27 -5.99
CA ALA A 178 -13.24 -20.03 -6.72
C ALA A 178 -13.44 -18.76 -5.87
N ALA A 179 -14.47 -18.72 -5.02
CA ALA A 179 -14.75 -17.61 -4.11
C ALA A 179 -13.70 -17.46 -3.00
N ALA A 180 -13.28 -18.59 -2.42
CA ALA A 180 -12.20 -18.64 -1.44
C ALA A 180 -10.86 -18.26 -2.07
N ALA A 181 -10.63 -18.57 -3.35
CA ALA A 181 -9.44 -18.12 -4.06
C ALA A 181 -9.50 -16.63 -4.47
N TYR A 182 -10.70 -16.05 -4.61
CA TYR A 182 -10.87 -14.70 -5.14
C TYR A 182 -10.68 -13.59 -4.08
N HIS A 183 -9.44 -13.09 -4.00
CA HIS A 183 -9.06 -11.96 -3.17
C HIS A 183 -8.55 -10.80 -4.04
N PRO A 184 -9.40 -9.82 -4.42
CA PRO A 184 -9.03 -8.74 -5.34
C PRO A 184 -8.00 -7.74 -4.77
N GLY A 185 -7.64 -7.91 -3.49
CA GLY A 185 -6.69 -7.09 -2.74
C GLY A 185 -7.36 -6.06 -1.83
N GLN A 186 -6.56 -5.47 -0.94
CA GLN A 186 -6.96 -4.37 -0.06
C GLN A 186 -7.51 -3.19 -0.88
N GLY A 187 -8.69 -2.70 -0.50
CA GLY A 187 -9.31 -1.54 -1.14
C GLY A 187 -9.80 -1.76 -2.57
N VAL A 188 -10.04 -3.00 -3.02
CA VAL A 188 -10.71 -3.31 -4.29
C VAL A 188 -11.99 -4.09 -3.99
N TYR A 189 -13.12 -3.70 -4.60
CA TYR A 189 -14.36 -4.45 -4.38
C TYR A 189 -14.30 -5.80 -5.08
N ARG A 190 -14.89 -6.81 -4.44
CA ARG A 190 -15.15 -8.11 -5.06
C ARG A 190 -16.21 -8.08 -6.15
N SER A 191 -16.91 -6.94 -6.33
CA SER A 191 -17.85 -6.72 -7.43
C SER A 191 -17.26 -5.80 -8.50
N SER A 192 -17.29 -6.26 -9.76
CA SER A 192 -16.99 -5.47 -10.96
C SER A 192 -17.83 -4.19 -11.03
N TYR A 193 -19.14 -4.28 -10.76
CA TYR A 193 -20.07 -3.15 -10.72
C TYR A 193 -19.69 -2.09 -9.68
N LYS A 194 -19.36 -2.49 -8.44
CA LYS A 194 -18.93 -1.53 -7.40
C LYS A 194 -17.63 -0.84 -7.77
N ASN A 195 -16.70 -1.55 -8.40
CA ASN A 195 -15.45 -0.97 -8.89
C ASN A 195 -15.73 0.04 -10.02
N ALA A 196 -16.61 -0.29 -10.96
CA ALA A 196 -17.06 0.61 -12.03
C ALA A 196 -17.71 1.88 -11.46
N LEU A 197 -18.68 1.75 -10.54
CA LEU A 197 -19.29 2.89 -9.85
C LEU A 197 -18.28 3.77 -9.12
N ARG A 198 -17.30 3.17 -8.43
CA ARG A 198 -16.24 3.91 -7.73
C ARG A 198 -15.42 4.74 -8.69
N MET A 199 -14.99 4.15 -9.80
CA MET A 199 -14.22 4.86 -10.80
C MET A 199 -15.05 5.97 -11.45
N THR A 200 -16.27 5.69 -11.90
CA THR A 200 -17.14 6.68 -12.54
C THR A 200 -17.28 7.92 -11.67
N GLY A 201 -17.66 7.75 -10.39
CA GLY A 201 -17.77 8.89 -9.48
C GLY A 201 -16.43 9.59 -9.22
N THR A 202 -15.33 8.84 -9.13
CA THR A 202 -14.00 9.43 -8.92
C THR A 202 -13.54 10.25 -10.13
N GLU A 203 -13.61 9.72 -11.35
CA GLU A 203 -13.14 10.41 -12.55
C GLU A 203 -14.05 11.58 -12.94
N ILE A 204 -15.37 11.51 -12.68
CA ILE A 204 -16.28 12.66 -12.88
C ILE A 204 -15.92 13.79 -11.91
N ASN A 205 -15.75 13.48 -10.62
CA ASN A 205 -15.41 14.49 -9.62
C ASN A 205 -14.04 15.11 -9.92
N ARG A 206 -13.05 14.30 -10.30
CA ARG A 206 -11.72 14.80 -10.69
C ARG A 206 -11.78 15.70 -11.92
N ALA A 207 -12.54 15.32 -12.96
CA ALA A 207 -12.72 16.14 -14.16
C ALA A 207 -13.33 17.50 -13.83
N TYR A 208 -14.41 17.52 -13.04
CA TYR A 208 -15.05 18.76 -12.59
C TYR A 208 -14.09 19.66 -11.81
N ARG A 209 -13.35 19.08 -10.85
CA ARG A 209 -12.42 19.83 -9.99
C ARG A 209 -11.19 20.36 -10.73
N LEU A 210 -10.67 19.62 -11.70
CA LEU A 210 -9.60 20.12 -12.57
C LEU A 210 -10.09 21.28 -13.43
N GLY A 211 -11.30 21.19 -13.98
CA GLY A 211 -11.91 22.31 -14.69
C GLY A 211 -12.09 23.55 -13.80
N GLU A 212 -12.54 23.36 -12.57
CA GLU A 212 -12.62 24.43 -11.56
C GLU A 212 -11.26 25.04 -11.21
N HIS A 213 -10.21 24.21 -11.06
CA HIS A 213 -8.85 24.65 -10.77
C HIS A 213 -8.28 25.51 -11.90
N HIS A 214 -8.33 25.06 -13.16
CA HIS A 214 -7.78 25.83 -14.28
C HIS A 214 -8.47 27.18 -14.48
N ARG A 215 -9.77 27.26 -14.21
CA ARG A 215 -10.50 28.53 -14.25
C ARG A 215 -10.07 29.47 -13.14
N ARG A 216 -9.99 28.96 -11.90
CA ARG A 216 -9.48 29.76 -10.78
C ARG A 216 -8.07 30.24 -11.03
N LEU A 217 -7.21 29.40 -11.62
CA LEU A 217 -5.84 29.77 -11.94
C LEU A 217 -5.79 30.99 -12.88
N ALA A 218 -6.71 31.05 -13.85
CA ALA A 218 -6.81 32.15 -14.80
C ALA A 218 -7.48 33.42 -14.23
N ASP A 219 -8.29 33.30 -13.18
CA ASP A 219 -9.04 34.42 -12.60
C ASP A 219 -8.13 35.27 -11.68
N PRO A 220 -7.84 36.54 -12.02
CA PRO A 220 -6.93 37.39 -11.22
C PRO A 220 -7.47 37.70 -9.83
N GLU A 221 -8.78 37.61 -9.61
CA GLU A 221 -9.39 37.87 -8.30
C GLU A 221 -9.11 36.75 -7.28
N VAL A 222 -8.86 35.54 -7.77
CA VAL A 222 -8.61 34.40 -6.90
C VAL A 222 -7.17 34.41 -6.43
N VAL A 223 -6.94 34.42 -5.11
CA VAL A 223 -5.61 34.43 -4.48
C VAL A 223 -5.35 33.22 -3.57
N GLY A 224 -6.26 32.25 -3.60
CA GLY A 224 -6.13 30.99 -2.88
C GLY A 224 -7.40 30.15 -2.98
N ILE A 225 -7.37 28.95 -2.41
CA ILE A 225 -8.54 28.08 -2.31
C ILE A 225 -8.72 27.57 -0.88
N GLU A 226 -9.97 27.47 -0.43
CA GLU A 226 -10.32 26.83 0.83
C GLU A 226 -10.98 25.48 0.57
N VAL A 227 -10.35 24.40 1.01
CA VAL A 227 -10.90 23.03 0.92
C VAL A 227 -11.82 22.79 2.12
N LYS A 228 -13.13 22.72 1.84
CA LYS A 228 -14.19 22.46 2.81
C LYS A 228 -14.71 21.03 2.73
N LEU A 229 -15.01 20.48 3.90
CA LEU A 229 -15.66 19.19 4.04
C LEU A 229 -17.05 19.21 3.40
N SER A 230 -17.44 18.08 2.81
CA SER A 230 -18.81 17.88 2.37
C SER A 230 -19.72 17.55 3.56
N ASN A 231 -21.01 17.88 3.46
CA ASN A 231 -22.02 17.44 4.45
C ASN A 231 -22.18 15.90 4.52
N ASN A 232 -21.47 15.16 3.67
CA ASN A 232 -21.48 13.70 3.60
C ASN A 232 -20.31 13.05 4.35
N HIS A 233 -19.58 13.79 5.20
CA HIS A 233 -18.67 13.23 6.20
C HIS A 233 -19.43 12.62 7.38
N THR A 234 -20.46 11.83 7.07
CA THR A 234 -21.30 11.14 8.04
C THR A 234 -21.43 9.68 7.64
N LEU A 235 -21.17 8.76 8.57
CA LEU A 235 -21.50 7.34 8.43
C LEU A 235 -22.79 7.08 9.20
N ASN A 236 -23.87 6.71 8.50
CA ASN A 236 -25.20 6.47 9.09
C ASN A 236 -25.74 7.67 9.91
N GLY A 237 -25.49 8.90 9.45
CA GLY A 237 -25.92 10.12 10.14
C GLY A 237 -24.98 10.59 11.26
N VAL A 238 -23.94 9.81 11.59
CA VAL A 238 -22.94 10.18 12.60
C VAL A 238 -21.69 10.75 11.92
N PRO A 239 -21.16 11.91 12.35
CA PRO A 239 -19.90 12.44 11.81
C PRO A 239 -18.78 11.41 11.84
N PHE A 240 -18.09 11.24 10.71
CA PHE A 240 -16.96 10.33 10.57
C PHE A 240 -15.69 11.11 10.25
N THR A 241 -14.66 10.89 11.07
CA THR A 241 -13.34 11.49 10.86
C THR A 241 -12.53 10.65 9.88
N ASP A 242 -12.06 11.29 8.83
CA ASP A 242 -11.22 10.69 7.79
C ASP A 242 -10.08 11.64 7.40
N ILE A 243 -9.30 11.26 6.38
CA ILE A 243 -8.19 12.08 5.86
C ILE A 243 -8.64 13.50 5.47
N CYS A 244 -9.87 13.71 4.99
CA CYS A 244 -10.32 15.04 4.60
C CYS A 244 -10.38 15.99 5.78
N ASN A 245 -10.67 15.49 6.98
CA ASN A 245 -10.76 16.31 8.19
C ASN A 245 -9.39 16.86 8.57
N HIS A 246 -8.33 16.06 8.43
CA HIS A 246 -6.96 16.47 8.73
C HIS A 246 -6.35 17.38 7.66
N LEU A 247 -6.85 17.28 6.41
CA LEU A 247 -6.36 18.05 5.27
C LEU A 247 -7.27 19.22 4.88
N ALA A 248 -8.37 19.47 5.58
CA ALA A 248 -9.20 20.64 5.34
C ALA A 248 -8.44 21.92 5.73
N GLY A 249 -8.60 22.99 4.95
CA GLY A 249 -7.89 24.24 5.20
C GLY A 249 -7.75 25.13 3.98
N LYS A 250 -6.99 26.20 4.13
CA LYS A 250 -6.64 27.15 3.06
C LYS A 250 -5.36 26.69 2.37
N TYR A 251 -5.35 26.76 1.04
CA TYR A 251 -4.25 26.34 0.17
C TYR A 251 -3.94 27.43 -0.86
N PRO A 252 -2.70 27.47 -1.39
CA PRO A 252 -2.34 28.32 -2.52
C PRO A 252 -3.23 28.08 -3.74
N LYS A 253 -3.31 29.09 -4.62
CA LYS A 253 -4.15 29.05 -5.83
C LYS A 253 -3.70 27.95 -6.80
N GLU A 254 -2.40 27.70 -6.84
CA GLU A 254 -1.71 26.74 -7.68
C GLU A 254 -1.93 25.30 -7.21
N PHE A 255 -2.37 25.10 -5.96
CA PHE A 255 -2.61 23.77 -5.42
C PHE A 255 -3.76 23.06 -6.16
N VAL A 256 -3.45 21.92 -6.75
CA VAL A 256 -4.38 21.10 -7.53
C VAL A 256 -5.13 20.15 -6.60
N PHE A 257 -6.35 20.51 -6.21
CA PHE A 257 -7.23 19.64 -5.44
C PHE A 257 -8.19 18.85 -6.34
N THR A 258 -7.95 17.55 -6.53
CA THR A 258 -8.88 16.64 -7.24
C THR A 258 -9.62 15.68 -6.31
N GLY A 259 -9.42 15.81 -5.00
CA GLY A 259 -9.94 14.95 -3.93
C GLY A 259 -8.84 14.41 -3.02
N TRP A 260 -9.18 13.92 -1.83
CA TRP A 260 -8.23 13.25 -0.93
C TRP A 260 -8.28 11.73 -1.02
N HIS A 261 -9.46 11.17 -1.29
CA HIS A 261 -9.70 9.74 -1.46
C HIS A 261 -10.75 9.49 -2.57
N PRO A 262 -10.82 8.27 -3.13
CA PRO A 262 -11.81 7.95 -4.16
C PRO A 262 -13.22 8.29 -3.70
N LYS A 263 -14.05 8.80 -4.63
CA LYS A 263 -15.40 9.35 -4.33
C LYS A 263 -15.41 10.47 -3.27
N CYS A 264 -14.32 11.21 -3.10
CA CYS A 264 -14.33 12.42 -2.29
C CYS A 264 -15.35 13.43 -2.84
N ARG A 265 -16.18 13.96 -1.94
CA ARG A 265 -17.21 14.96 -2.25
C ARG A 265 -16.91 16.32 -1.63
N CYS A 266 -15.78 16.46 -0.96
CA CYS A 266 -15.28 17.74 -0.47
C CYS A 266 -15.21 18.76 -1.61
N LYS A 267 -15.34 20.03 -1.26
CA LYS A 267 -15.41 21.13 -2.21
C LYS A 267 -14.38 22.18 -1.90
N THR A 268 -14.01 22.91 -2.94
CA THR A 268 -13.15 24.06 -2.88
C THR A 268 -13.98 25.32 -3.02
N VAL A 269 -13.65 26.34 -2.23
CA VAL A 269 -14.21 27.69 -2.33
C VAL A 269 -13.06 28.63 -2.67
N SER A 270 -13.28 29.59 -3.56
CA SER A 270 -12.26 30.59 -3.90
C SER A 270 -12.03 31.53 -2.71
N ILE A 271 -10.77 31.85 -2.45
CA ILE A 271 -10.39 32.97 -1.59
C ILE A 271 -10.10 34.14 -2.52
N LEU A 272 -10.84 35.23 -2.33
CA LEU A 272 -10.84 36.38 -3.22
C LEU A 272 -10.07 37.53 -2.59
N VAL A 273 -9.60 38.45 -3.42
CA VAL A 273 -9.08 39.74 -2.99
C VAL A 273 -10.15 40.56 -2.25
N THR A 274 -9.73 41.63 -1.58
CA THR A 274 -10.67 42.60 -0.99
C THR A 274 -11.34 43.45 -2.06
N ASP A 275 -12.46 44.12 -1.75
CA ASP A 275 -13.16 44.96 -2.73
C ASP A 275 -12.28 46.14 -3.21
N GLU A 276 -11.48 46.76 -2.32
CA GLU A 276 -10.54 47.83 -2.70
C GLU A 276 -9.42 47.34 -3.63
N GLU A 277 -8.95 46.12 -3.39
CA GLU A 277 -7.97 45.44 -4.23
C GLU A 277 -8.57 45.07 -5.59
N PHE A 278 -9.85 44.70 -5.61
CA PHE A 278 -10.60 44.40 -6.83
C PHE A 278 -10.75 45.61 -7.73
N ASP A 279 -11.05 46.78 -7.17
CA ASP A 279 -11.14 48.04 -7.93
C ASP A 279 -9.79 48.37 -8.58
N LYS A 280 -8.68 48.23 -7.84
CA LYS A 280 -7.32 48.42 -8.37
C LYS A 280 -6.97 47.44 -9.49
N ILE A 281 -7.35 46.16 -9.34
CA ILE A 281 -7.18 45.15 -10.40
C ILE A 281 -7.98 45.57 -11.65
N THR A 282 -9.20 46.06 -11.46
CA THR A 282 -10.08 46.45 -12.55
C THR A 282 -9.51 47.65 -13.30
N ASP A 283 -9.06 48.69 -12.59
CA ASP A 283 -8.42 49.86 -13.18
C ASP A 283 -7.16 49.48 -13.97
N ASP A 284 -6.27 48.67 -13.38
CA ASP A 284 -5.04 48.21 -14.05
C ASP A 284 -5.34 47.44 -15.34
N ILE A 285 -6.34 46.55 -15.32
CA ILE A 285 -6.75 45.80 -16.52
C ILE A 285 -7.39 46.72 -17.57
N LEU A 286 -8.15 47.73 -17.15
CA LEU A 286 -8.72 48.73 -18.07
C LEU A 286 -7.63 49.59 -18.73
N ASP A 287 -6.54 49.86 -18.00
CA ASP A 287 -5.36 50.58 -18.48
C ASP A 287 -4.41 49.70 -19.31
N GLY A 288 -4.72 48.41 -19.48
CA GLY A 288 -3.95 47.46 -20.30
C GLY A 288 -2.87 46.68 -19.54
N GLY A 289 -2.84 46.78 -18.22
CA GLY A 289 -2.03 45.97 -17.31
C GLY A 289 -2.53 44.52 -17.18
N ASP A 290 -1.85 43.73 -16.34
CA ASP A 290 -2.13 42.30 -16.16
C ASP A 290 -2.94 41.96 -14.90
N GLY A 291 -3.36 42.98 -14.14
CA GLY A 291 -4.22 42.86 -12.97
C GLY A 291 -3.57 42.16 -11.79
N ARG A 292 -2.24 42.03 -11.76
CA ARG A 292 -1.54 41.30 -10.71
C ARG A 292 -1.24 42.19 -9.52
N ILE A 293 -1.87 41.87 -8.39
CA ILE A 293 -1.60 42.54 -7.10
C ILE A 293 -1.19 41.52 -6.04
N LYS A 294 -0.49 41.98 -5.00
CA LYS A 294 -0.26 41.20 -3.78
C LYS A 294 -1.41 41.46 -2.81
N SER A 295 -2.31 40.50 -2.69
CA SER A 295 -3.47 40.63 -1.80
C SER A 295 -3.13 40.31 -0.34
N VAL A 296 -3.79 40.98 0.60
CA VAL A 296 -3.76 40.60 2.02
C VAL A 296 -4.34 39.20 2.28
N ASN A 297 -5.22 38.72 1.40
CA ASN A 297 -5.86 37.41 1.49
C ASN A 297 -5.06 36.28 0.83
N GLU A 298 -3.90 36.59 0.24
CA GLU A 298 -3.06 35.63 -0.48
C GLU A 298 -2.61 34.48 0.42
N VAL A 299 -2.85 33.25 -0.03
CA VAL A 299 -2.42 32.04 0.68
C VAL A 299 -1.12 31.55 0.07
N LYS A 300 -0.01 31.70 0.80
CA LYS A 300 1.34 31.42 0.30
C LYS A 300 1.81 29.98 0.49
N ASP A 301 1.20 29.24 1.40
CA ASP A 301 1.66 27.91 1.78
C ASP A 301 0.49 27.00 2.16
N VAL A 302 0.73 25.70 2.10
CA VAL A 302 -0.23 24.64 2.48
C VAL A 302 -0.44 24.61 4.00
N PRO A 303 -1.61 24.18 4.48
CA PRO A 303 -1.93 24.23 5.91
C PRO A 303 -1.09 23.23 6.71
N GLN A 304 -0.88 23.50 8.00
CA GLN A 304 -0.03 22.66 8.86
C GLN A 304 -0.47 21.19 8.88
N GLY A 305 -1.78 20.93 8.92
CA GLY A 305 -2.30 19.56 8.87
C GLY A 305 -1.89 18.78 7.62
N TYR A 306 -1.69 19.46 6.48
CA TYR A 306 -1.16 18.86 5.26
C TYR A 306 0.33 18.52 5.40
N LYS A 307 1.14 19.44 5.93
CA LYS A 307 2.57 19.21 6.17
C LYS A 307 2.80 18.06 7.14
N ASP A 308 2.07 18.05 8.25
CA ASP A 308 2.12 16.98 9.24
C ASP A 308 1.75 15.62 8.64
N TRP A 309 0.74 15.59 7.77
CA TRP A 309 0.37 14.37 7.06
C TRP A 309 1.48 13.92 6.11
N CYS A 310 2.08 14.86 5.39
CA CYS A 310 3.17 14.60 4.46
C CYS A 310 4.39 14.01 5.19
N ASP A 311 4.82 14.63 6.28
CA ASP A 311 5.98 14.19 7.06
C ASP A 311 5.76 12.82 7.69
N LYS A 312 4.57 12.58 8.25
CA LYS A 312 4.19 11.26 8.82
C LYS A 312 4.17 10.15 7.77
N ASN A 313 3.89 10.47 6.50
CA ASN A 313 3.77 9.47 5.44
C ASN A 313 4.97 9.40 4.49
N ALA A 314 5.89 10.36 4.51
CA ALA A 314 7.05 10.43 3.62
C ALA A 314 7.87 9.13 3.66
N PHE A 315 8.22 8.64 4.85
CA PHE A 315 8.95 7.38 4.99
C PHE A 315 8.15 6.18 4.47
N ARG A 316 6.86 6.09 4.86
CA ARG A 316 5.95 4.99 4.47
C ARG A 316 5.71 4.94 2.95
N SER A 317 5.73 6.11 2.31
CA SER A 317 5.50 6.28 0.88
C SER A 317 6.53 5.59 -0.01
N ARG A 318 7.72 5.32 0.53
CA ARG A 318 8.77 4.57 -0.15
C ARG A 318 8.34 3.13 -0.45
N GLY A 319 7.42 2.58 0.35
CA GLY A 319 6.82 1.26 0.15
C GLY A 319 5.52 1.25 -0.66
N TRP A 320 5.00 2.43 -1.05
CA TRP A 320 3.76 2.52 -1.83
C TRP A 320 4.02 2.15 -3.28
N LYS A 321 3.07 1.40 -3.85
CA LYS A 321 3.05 1.10 -5.28
C LYS A 321 2.90 2.38 -6.10
N ASP A 322 2.12 3.34 -5.60
CA ASP A 322 1.84 4.57 -6.30
C ASP A 322 1.48 5.70 -5.32
N ASN A 323 1.85 6.93 -5.65
CA ASN A 323 1.53 8.10 -4.81
C ASN A 323 0.05 8.51 -5.01
N PRO A 324 -0.63 9.03 -3.97
CA PRO A 324 -1.95 9.63 -4.12
C PRO A 324 -1.95 10.77 -5.15
N TYR A 325 -3.08 11.00 -5.80
CA TYR A 325 -3.20 12.01 -6.86
C TYR A 325 -2.93 13.42 -6.34
N PHE A 326 -3.42 13.79 -5.16
CA PHE A 326 -3.10 15.10 -4.56
C PHE A 326 -1.62 15.30 -4.20
N ILE A 327 -0.80 14.24 -4.20
CA ILE A 327 0.67 14.34 -4.09
C ILE A 327 1.31 14.44 -5.48
N LYS A 328 0.83 13.63 -6.43
CA LYS A 328 1.29 13.64 -7.83
C LYS A 328 1.01 14.93 -8.57
N ASP A 329 -0.16 15.49 -8.33
CA ASP A 329 -0.65 16.69 -8.98
C ASP A 329 0.04 17.95 -8.39
N ASN A 330 0.79 17.80 -7.27
CA ASN A 330 1.37 18.89 -6.48
C ASN A 330 2.85 18.60 -6.10
N PRO A 331 3.77 18.31 -7.04
CA PRO A 331 5.12 17.90 -6.70
C PRO A 331 5.94 18.97 -5.97
N GLU A 332 5.67 20.26 -6.24
CA GLU A 332 6.35 21.40 -5.62
C GLU A 332 6.18 21.46 -4.09
N TYR A 333 5.00 21.09 -3.59
CA TYR A 333 4.72 21.02 -2.15
C TYR A 333 5.13 19.68 -1.53
N ASN A 334 5.56 18.71 -2.35
CA ASN A 334 5.77 17.32 -1.94
C ASN A 334 7.11 16.71 -2.39
N PRO A 335 8.25 17.43 -2.38
CA PRO A 335 9.53 16.91 -2.88
C PRO A 335 9.97 15.62 -2.17
N GLN A 336 9.62 15.45 -0.89
CA GLN A 336 9.94 14.27 -0.08
C GLN A 336 9.33 12.96 -0.60
N PHE A 337 8.29 13.02 -1.44
CA PHE A 337 7.65 11.84 -2.03
C PHE A 337 8.25 11.39 -3.38
N PHE A 338 9.10 12.22 -3.98
CA PHE A 338 9.73 11.97 -5.29
C PHE A 338 11.24 11.79 -5.20
N ASN A 339 11.90 12.51 -4.28
CA ASN A 339 13.36 12.50 -4.16
C ASN A 339 13.88 11.29 -3.38
N ALA A 340 13.02 10.63 -2.59
CA ALA A 340 13.43 9.51 -1.76
C ALA A 340 13.40 8.17 -2.52
N PRO A 341 14.43 7.32 -2.39
CA PRO A 341 14.44 6.02 -3.03
C PRO A 341 13.31 5.12 -2.50
N LYS A 342 12.66 4.40 -3.41
CA LYS A 342 11.64 3.40 -3.06
C LYS A 342 12.28 2.21 -2.34
N PHE A 343 11.51 1.54 -1.49
CA PHE A 343 11.96 0.31 -0.83
C PHE A 343 12.17 -0.80 -1.85
N THR A 344 13.17 -1.65 -1.59
CA THR A 344 13.32 -2.95 -2.26
C THR A 344 12.11 -3.84 -1.98
N GLU A 345 11.91 -4.91 -2.75
CA GLU A 345 10.80 -5.85 -2.50
C GLU A 345 10.89 -6.48 -1.10
N ALA A 346 12.10 -6.89 -0.68
CA ALA A 346 12.34 -7.33 0.69
C ALA A 346 11.97 -6.23 1.71
N GLY A 347 12.37 -4.99 1.46
CA GLY A 347 12.00 -3.82 2.28
C GLY A 347 10.48 -3.64 2.40
N LYS A 348 9.72 -3.81 1.31
CA LYS A 348 8.26 -3.71 1.32
C LYS A 348 7.61 -4.81 2.15
N VAL A 349 8.08 -6.06 2.02
CA VAL A 349 7.55 -7.19 2.79
C VAL A 349 7.84 -6.99 4.27
N PHE A 350 9.07 -6.64 4.62
CA PHE A 350 9.48 -6.40 6.00
C PHE A 350 8.73 -5.23 6.64
N PHE A 351 8.61 -4.09 5.95
CA PHE A 351 7.91 -2.90 6.45
C PHE A 351 6.41 -3.13 6.67
N ARG A 352 5.76 -4.00 5.88
CA ARG A 352 4.33 -4.30 6.01
C ARG A 352 4.00 -5.23 7.17
N HIS A 353 4.97 -5.98 7.67
CA HIS A 353 4.73 -6.96 8.71
C HIS A 353 4.58 -6.27 10.08
N PRO A 354 3.46 -6.41 10.80
CA PRO A 354 3.19 -5.63 12.02
C PRO A 354 4.24 -5.77 13.13
N SER A 355 4.91 -6.93 13.22
CA SER A 355 5.94 -7.17 14.25
C SER A 355 7.16 -6.24 14.11
N THR A 356 7.42 -5.69 12.93
CA THR A 356 8.62 -4.93 12.61
C THR A 356 8.47 -3.44 12.90
N HIS A 357 7.24 -2.91 12.95
CA HIS A 357 6.98 -1.47 13.06
C HIS A 357 7.74 -0.80 14.22
N LYS A 358 7.67 -1.39 15.43
CA LYS A 358 8.38 -0.87 16.61
C LYS A 358 9.90 -0.86 16.43
N ALA A 359 10.45 -1.85 15.71
CA ALA A 359 11.88 -1.90 15.45
C ALA A 359 12.31 -0.80 14.48
N ILE A 360 11.51 -0.58 13.43
CA ILE A 360 11.76 0.46 12.44
C ILE A 360 11.64 1.84 13.09
N GLU A 361 10.60 2.09 13.88
CA GLU A 361 10.40 3.35 14.61
C GLU A 361 11.58 3.72 15.50
N ARG A 362 12.13 2.74 16.25
CA ARG A 362 13.28 2.96 17.13
C ARG A 362 14.58 3.27 16.38
N MET A 363 14.74 2.70 15.17
CA MET A 363 15.95 2.83 14.37
C MET A 363 15.87 3.99 13.38
N ASP A 364 14.67 4.47 13.02
CA ASP A 364 14.46 5.55 12.08
C ASP A 364 14.55 6.94 12.74
N THR A 365 15.62 7.18 13.50
CA THR A 365 15.87 8.47 14.17
C THR A 365 17.01 9.25 13.51
N PRO A 366 17.05 10.60 13.63
CA PRO A 366 18.16 11.41 13.13
C PRO A 366 19.53 10.95 13.66
N GLU A 367 19.57 10.49 14.92
CA GLU A 367 20.77 9.95 15.58
C GLU A 367 21.34 8.75 14.81
N TYR A 368 20.52 7.74 14.54
CA TYR A 368 20.95 6.54 13.82
C TYR A 368 21.25 6.81 12.34
N ARG A 369 20.47 7.68 11.68
CA ARG A 369 20.75 8.08 10.28
C ARG A 369 22.09 8.80 10.15
N LYS A 370 22.48 9.61 11.14
CA LYS A 370 23.79 10.28 11.18
C LYS A 370 24.92 9.30 11.48
N LYS A 371 24.70 8.35 12.40
CA LYS A 371 25.72 7.36 12.80
C LYS A 371 25.96 6.30 11.72
N TYR A 372 24.91 5.91 10.98
CA TYR A 372 24.93 4.86 9.96
C TYR A 372 24.43 5.38 8.61
N PRO A 373 25.14 6.31 7.94
CA PRO A 373 24.67 6.96 6.72
C PRO A 373 24.58 6.02 5.51
N LYS A 374 25.30 4.89 5.53
CA LYS A 374 25.28 3.86 4.48
C LYS A 374 24.10 2.88 4.63
N HIS A 375 23.45 2.87 5.78
CA HIS A 375 22.34 1.98 6.09
C HIS A 375 21.01 2.64 5.80
N THR A 376 20.07 1.84 5.33
CA THR A 376 18.67 2.23 5.29
C THR A 376 18.03 1.98 6.65
N SER A 377 17.00 2.76 7.00
CA SER A 377 16.27 2.56 8.26
C SER A 377 15.65 1.16 8.38
N LEU A 378 15.37 0.49 7.25
CA LEU A 378 14.85 -0.89 7.24
C LEU A 378 15.92 -1.92 7.57
N GLU A 379 17.16 -1.73 7.13
CA GLU A 379 18.29 -2.61 7.48
C GLU A 379 18.61 -2.50 8.98
N LEU A 380 18.68 -1.28 9.51
CA LEU A 380 18.83 -1.05 10.95
C LEU A 380 17.65 -1.65 11.72
N GLY A 381 16.43 -1.44 11.22
CA GLY A 381 15.21 -2.03 11.77
C GLY A 381 15.24 -3.58 11.76
N ALA A 382 15.83 -4.21 10.74
CA ALA A 382 16.01 -5.66 10.68
C ALA A 382 17.01 -6.15 11.74
N ILE A 383 18.15 -5.49 11.88
CA ILE A 383 19.13 -5.79 12.93
C ILE A 383 18.46 -5.69 14.31
N HIS A 384 17.80 -4.57 14.61
CA HIS A 384 17.11 -4.40 15.89
C HIS A 384 15.99 -5.43 16.06
N HIS A 385 15.19 -5.72 15.02
CA HIS A 385 14.12 -6.72 15.10
C HIS A 385 14.63 -8.12 15.43
N TYR A 386 15.79 -8.48 14.90
CA TYR A 386 16.43 -9.76 15.21
C TYR A 386 16.76 -9.86 16.70
N THR A 387 17.29 -8.79 17.31
CA THR A 387 17.70 -8.79 18.73
C THR A 387 16.54 -8.65 19.72
N ARG A 388 15.30 -8.42 19.27
CA ARG A 388 14.16 -8.12 20.14
C ARG A 388 13.66 -9.34 20.92
N SER A 389 13.62 -9.19 22.25
CA SER A 389 13.19 -10.22 23.20
C SER A 389 11.69 -10.51 23.22
N ASN A 390 10.87 -9.49 22.94
CA ASN A 390 9.42 -9.61 22.95
C ASN A 390 8.84 -10.21 21.65
N THR A 391 9.71 -10.64 20.75
CA THR A 391 9.35 -11.28 19.48
C THR A 391 10.13 -12.58 19.35
N MET A 392 9.49 -13.62 18.81
CA MET A 392 10.18 -14.85 18.47
C MET A 392 11.01 -14.74 17.17
N ALA A 393 11.30 -13.51 16.72
CA ALA A 393 11.85 -13.20 15.41
C ALA A 393 13.16 -13.93 15.11
N TYR A 394 14.15 -13.85 16.01
CA TYR A 394 15.42 -14.58 15.82
C TYR A 394 15.23 -16.09 15.78
N ARG A 395 14.34 -16.61 16.64
CA ARG A 395 14.10 -18.05 16.80
C ARG A 395 13.40 -18.62 15.58
N ASP A 396 12.38 -17.92 15.10
CA ASP A 396 11.58 -18.33 13.96
C ASP A 396 12.39 -18.22 12.66
N LEU A 397 13.13 -17.11 12.47
CA LEU A 397 14.04 -16.95 11.33
C LEU A 397 15.11 -18.06 11.31
N ASN A 398 15.83 -18.26 12.42
CA ASN A 398 16.89 -19.27 12.49
C ASN A 398 16.34 -20.69 12.31
N LYS A 399 15.14 -20.99 12.83
CA LYS A 399 14.48 -22.28 12.62
C LYS A 399 14.10 -22.48 11.14
N SER A 400 13.57 -21.45 10.49
CA SER A 400 13.25 -21.49 9.05
C SER A 400 14.48 -21.72 8.19
N LEU A 401 15.61 -21.09 8.52
CA LEU A 401 16.89 -21.31 7.85
C LEU A 401 17.41 -22.75 8.02
N VAL A 402 17.38 -23.28 9.24
CA VAL A 402 17.84 -24.65 9.52
C VAL A 402 16.98 -25.70 8.83
N THR A 403 15.66 -25.50 8.81
CA THR A 403 14.70 -26.44 8.22
C THR A 403 14.54 -26.28 6.71
N GLY A 404 15.07 -25.21 6.13
CA GLY A 404 14.85 -24.85 4.71
C GLY A 404 13.43 -24.39 4.39
N LYS A 405 12.56 -24.20 5.40
CA LYS A 405 11.15 -23.79 5.24
C LYS A 405 11.02 -22.29 5.48
N MET A 406 11.31 -21.51 4.44
CA MET A 406 11.20 -20.05 4.47
C MET A 406 9.89 -19.58 3.84
N ASP A 407 9.19 -18.70 4.54
CA ASP A 407 8.09 -17.93 3.96
C ASP A 407 8.61 -16.61 3.36
N ASP A 408 7.73 -15.87 2.68
CA ASP A 408 8.08 -14.60 2.04
C ASP A 408 8.65 -13.59 3.06
N PHE A 409 8.09 -13.56 4.28
CA PHE A 409 8.52 -12.65 5.33
C PHE A 409 9.93 -12.96 5.81
N ASN A 410 10.20 -14.20 6.21
CA ASN A 410 11.53 -14.60 6.69
C ASN A 410 12.56 -14.48 5.58
N SER A 411 12.18 -14.70 4.31
CA SER A 411 13.09 -14.53 3.16
C SER A 411 13.53 -13.06 3.04
N ALA A 412 12.56 -12.15 3.03
CA ALA A 412 12.81 -10.71 3.03
C ALA A 412 13.58 -10.24 4.27
N PHE A 413 13.24 -10.75 5.45
CA PHE A 413 13.90 -10.41 6.71
C PHE A 413 15.36 -10.87 6.69
N SER A 414 15.62 -12.10 6.24
CA SER A 414 16.96 -12.65 6.10
C SER A 414 17.84 -11.84 5.15
N GLU A 415 17.29 -11.40 4.02
CA GLU A 415 18.00 -10.57 3.03
C GLU A 415 18.37 -9.20 3.61
N LEU A 416 17.42 -8.51 4.24
CA LEU A 416 17.66 -7.20 4.85
C LEU A 416 18.66 -7.27 6.02
N LEU A 417 18.58 -8.33 6.83
CA LEU A 417 19.51 -8.54 7.93
C LEU A 417 20.93 -8.73 7.41
N SER A 418 21.16 -9.63 6.44
CA SER A 418 22.48 -9.82 5.81
C SER A 418 22.99 -8.52 5.17
N SER A 419 22.14 -7.80 4.43
CA SER A 419 22.49 -6.51 3.82
C SER A 419 22.92 -5.47 4.87
N GLY A 420 22.18 -5.37 5.97
CA GLY A 420 22.50 -4.45 7.07
C GLY A 420 23.80 -4.81 7.78
N LEU A 421 24.02 -6.11 8.06
CA LEU A 421 25.23 -6.61 8.72
C LEU A 421 26.47 -6.40 7.86
N ASN A 422 26.40 -6.66 6.55
CA ASN A 422 27.54 -6.52 5.62
C ASN A 422 28.05 -5.08 5.49
N LYS A 423 27.23 -4.08 5.83
CA LYS A 423 27.60 -2.67 5.83
C LYS A 423 28.28 -2.21 7.13
N LEU A 424 28.27 -3.04 8.18
CA LEU A 424 28.97 -2.76 9.44
C LEU A 424 30.45 -3.16 9.33
N PRO A 425 31.34 -2.48 10.05
CA PRO A 425 32.74 -2.90 10.13
C PRO A 425 32.86 -4.29 10.75
N ASP A 426 33.90 -5.00 10.33
CA ASP A 426 34.29 -6.27 10.92
C ASP A 426 34.75 -6.06 12.38
N PHE A 427 34.41 -7.01 13.24
CA PHE A 427 34.90 -7.10 14.60
C PHE A 427 35.88 -8.27 14.68
N GLU A 428 37.10 -7.96 15.09
CA GLU A 428 38.14 -8.93 15.37
C GLU A 428 38.29 -9.08 16.89
N GLY A 429 38.22 -10.32 17.38
CA GLY A 429 38.38 -10.63 18.80
C GLY A 429 37.54 -11.80 19.28
N VAL A 430 37.77 -12.18 20.55
CA VAL A 430 37.06 -13.32 21.16
C VAL A 430 35.66 -12.92 21.60
N VAL A 431 34.68 -13.74 21.23
CA VAL A 431 33.27 -13.61 21.64
C VAL A 431 32.74 -14.92 22.20
N TYR A 432 31.72 -14.84 23.04
CA TYR A 432 31.18 -15.97 23.78
C TYR A 432 29.72 -16.23 23.41
N ARG A 433 29.37 -17.51 23.21
CA ARG A 433 28.00 -17.93 22.93
C ARG A 433 27.61 -19.09 23.83
N GLY A 434 26.61 -18.88 24.68
CA GLY A 434 25.99 -19.95 25.45
C GLY A 434 24.77 -20.52 24.73
N SER A 435 24.64 -21.84 24.71
CA SER A 435 23.47 -22.50 24.13
C SER A 435 23.17 -23.84 24.79
N ILE A 436 21.97 -24.36 24.53
CA ILE A 436 21.57 -25.73 24.85
C ILE A 436 21.42 -26.46 23.53
N LEU A 437 22.22 -27.51 23.33
CA LEU A 437 22.23 -28.31 22.10
C LEU A 437 21.68 -29.71 22.39
N ASN A 438 21.03 -30.32 21.39
CA ASN A 438 20.73 -31.75 21.45
C ASN A 438 21.95 -32.60 21.05
N ASN A 439 21.90 -33.90 21.32
CA ASN A 439 23.00 -34.83 21.03
C ASN A 439 23.49 -34.76 19.57
N ALA A 440 22.59 -34.65 18.59
CA ALA A 440 22.94 -34.60 17.17
C ALA A 440 23.63 -33.28 16.77
N GLN A 441 23.22 -32.17 17.39
CA GLN A 441 23.87 -30.87 17.20
C GLN A 441 25.25 -30.86 17.83
N LEU A 442 25.39 -31.39 19.06
CA LEU A 442 26.67 -31.47 19.75
C LEU A 442 27.64 -32.37 18.98
N SER A 443 27.20 -33.57 18.57
CA SER A 443 28.06 -34.48 17.81
C SER A 443 28.57 -33.86 16.52
N ALA A 444 27.79 -33.01 15.86
CA ALA A 444 28.25 -32.31 14.65
C ALA A 444 29.44 -31.37 14.89
N TYR A 445 29.54 -30.72 16.06
CA TYR A 445 30.73 -29.92 16.41
C TYR A 445 31.93 -30.81 16.72
N LEU A 446 31.73 -31.91 17.45
CA LEU A 446 32.80 -32.83 17.82
C LEU A 446 33.34 -33.57 16.57
N ASP A 447 32.45 -33.97 15.66
CA ASP A 447 32.81 -34.57 14.37
C ASP A 447 33.57 -33.58 13.49
N ALA A 448 33.21 -32.29 13.50
CA ALA A 448 33.93 -31.26 12.76
C ALA A 448 35.38 -31.12 13.28
N HIS A 449 35.57 -31.11 14.60
CA HIS A 449 36.90 -31.09 15.22
C HIS A 449 37.72 -32.33 14.86
N THR A 450 37.18 -33.53 15.09
CA THR A 450 37.91 -34.80 14.85
C THR A 450 38.31 -35.00 13.39
N ARG A 451 37.54 -34.47 12.44
CA ARG A 451 37.84 -34.54 11.00
C ARG A 451 38.68 -33.37 10.49
N GLY A 452 38.98 -32.37 11.31
CA GLY A 452 39.60 -31.12 10.87
C GLY A 452 38.78 -30.39 9.80
N ALA A 453 37.45 -30.49 9.87
CA ALA A 453 36.54 -29.92 8.89
C ALA A 453 35.84 -28.67 9.44
N SER A 454 35.64 -27.66 8.59
CA SER A 454 34.90 -26.45 8.98
C SER A 454 33.42 -26.75 9.25
N TYR A 455 32.87 -26.19 10.32
CA TYR A 455 31.46 -26.23 10.66
C TYR A 455 30.74 -24.98 10.16
N THR A 456 29.68 -25.15 9.34
CA THR A 456 28.92 -24.03 8.78
C THR A 456 27.63 -23.79 9.58
N HIS A 457 27.49 -22.59 10.14
CA HIS A 457 26.25 -22.17 10.77
C HIS A 457 25.24 -21.74 9.71
N LYS A 458 24.24 -22.59 9.42
CA LYS A 458 23.17 -22.28 8.44
C LYS A 458 22.25 -21.11 8.86
N PHE A 459 22.44 -20.57 10.06
CA PHE A 459 21.60 -19.57 10.70
C PHE A 459 22.45 -18.38 11.18
N PHE A 460 21.81 -17.26 11.50
CA PHE A 460 22.49 -16.11 12.09
C PHE A 460 22.95 -16.44 13.50
N THR A 461 24.21 -16.16 13.79
CA THR A 461 24.82 -16.52 15.08
C THR A 461 24.98 -15.29 15.93
N SER A 462 24.21 -15.17 17.01
CA SER A 462 24.48 -14.18 18.07
C SER A 462 25.52 -14.70 19.05
N ALA A 463 26.46 -13.84 19.41
CA ALA A 463 27.43 -14.02 20.49
C ALA A 463 27.52 -12.70 21.29
N SER A 464 28.16 -12.75 22.45
CA SER A 464 28.40 -11.58 23.30
C SER A 464 29.90 -11.40 23.51
N LYS A 465 30.35 -10.16 23.61
CA LYS A 465 31.71 -9.86 24.11
C LYS A 465 31.89 -10.24 25.58
N ASP A 466 30.80 -10.36 26.33
CA ASP A 466 30.79 -10.69 27.75
C ASP A 466 30.43 -12.16 27.98
N ASN A 467 31.36 -12.91 28.57
CA ASN A 467 31.18 -14.31 28.94
C ASN A 467 30.05 -14.49 29.98
N VAL A 468 29.87 -13.56 30.90
CA VAL A 468 28.80 -13.61 31.92
C VAL A 468 27.44 -13.55 31.24
N VAL A 469 27.28 -12.67 30.26
CA VAL A 469 26.07 -12.58 29.44
C VAL A 469 25.85 -13.89 28.68
N ALA A 470 26.88 -14.45 28.04
CA ALA A 470 26.77 -15.72 27.32
C ALA A 470 26.30 -16.88 28.22
N LYS A 471 26.77 -16.96 29.47
CA LYS A 471 26.34 -17.97 30.45
C LYS A 471 24.84 -17.92 30.78
N THR A 472 24.19 -16.77 30.65
CA THR A 472 22.73 -16.66 30.88
C THR A 472 21.93 -17.49 29.86
N PHE A 473 22.36 -17.53 28.60
CA PHE A 473 21.70 -18.29 27.54
C PHE A 473 21.92 -19.79 27.67
N GLN A 474 23.08 -20.19 28.17
CA GLN A 474 23.37 -21.59 28.50
C GLN A 474 22.50 -22.11 29.65
N ASN A 475 22.09 -21.21 30.55
CA ASN A 475 21.24 -21.51 31.71
C ASN A 475 19.78 -21.07 31.52
N LEU A 476 19.36 -20.83 30.28
CA LEU A 476 18.05 -20.24 29.96
C LEU A 476 16.87 -21.07 30.48
N ARG A 477 17.03 -22.40 30.55
CA ARG A 477 16.00 -23.30 31.06
C ARG A 477 16.59 -24.61 31.58
N ARG A 478 15.76 -25.38 32.28
CA ARG A 478 16.07 -26.76 32.64
C ARG A 478 16.29 -27.61 31.38
N LEU A 479 17.32 -28.45 31.43
CA LEU A 479 17.66 -29.40 30.36
C LEU A 479 16.55 -30.46 30.23
N LYS A 480 16.25 -30.83 28.98
CA LYS A 480 15.44 -32.02 28.67
C LYS A 480 16.37 -33.21 28.44
N LYS A 481 15.80 -34.42 28.40
CA LYS A 481 16.55 -35.65 28.11
C LYS A 481 17.24 -35.53 26.75
N GLY A 482 18.55 -35.78 26.70
CA GLY A 482 19.37 -35.71 25.48
C GLY A 482 19.78 -34.28 25.05
N GLU A 483 19.74 -33.32 25.98
CA GLU A 483 20.24 -31.97 25.78
C GLU A 483 21.44 -31.68 26.69
N THR A 484 22.38 -30.89 26.19
CA THR A 484 23.63 -30.55 26.85
C THR A 484 23.86 -29.05 26.81
N LYS A 485 24.42 -28.52 27.90
CA LYS A 485 24.85 -27.12 27.98
C LYS A 485 26.18 -26.95 27.25
N VAL A 486 26.24 -25.94 26.40
CA VAL A 486 27.43 -25.64 25.59
C VAL A 486 27.79 -24.16 25.73
N SER A 487 29.08 -23.89 25.91
CA SER A 487 29.68 -22.57 25.87
C SER A 487 30.73 -22.53 24.76
N CYS A 488 30.51 -21.72 23.74
CA CYS A 488 31.47 -21.52 22.66
C CYS A 488 32.26 -20.24 22.90
N ALA A 489 33.59 -20.32 22.82
CA ALA A 489 34.46 -19.16 22.65
C ALA A 489 34.88 -19.12 21.17
N ILE A 490 34.55 -18.02 20.49
CA ILE A 490 34.74 -17.86 19.05
C ILE A 490 35.75 -16.73 18.83
N LEU A 491 36.87 -17.02 18.20
CA LEU A 491 37.78 -16.00 17.66
C LEU A 491 37.16 -15.45 16.38
N SER A 492 36.54 -14.27 16.47
CA SER A 492 35.89 -13.60 15.34
C SER A 492 36.91 -12.83 14.51
N LYS A 493 36.70 -12.82 13.20
CA LYS A 493 37.41 -12.00 12.22
C LYS A 493 36.48 -11.03 11.47
N ARG A 494 35.22 -11.43 11.26
CA ARG A 494 34.23 -10.71 10.43
C ARG A 494 32.86 -10.57 11.11
N GLY A 495 32.77 -10.90 12.39
CA GLY A 495 31.57 -10.71 13.19
C GLY A 495 31.16 -9.24 13.20
N LYS A 496 29.87 -8.96 13.29
CA LYS A 496 29.37 -7.58 13.22
C LYS A 496 28.92 -7.10 14.58
N ASN A 497 29.49 -6.00 15.04
CA ASN A 497 29.10 -5.38 16.29
C ASN A 497 27.77 -4.65 16.15
N VAL A 498 26.72 -5.20 16.76
CA VAL A 498 25.36 -4.64 16.72
C VAL A 498 24.92 -4.09 18.07
N SER A 499 25.81 -4.05 19.06
CA SER A 499 25.51 -3.61 20.43
C SER A 499 24.77 -2.28 20.50
N ASP A 500 25.09 -1.32 19.64
CA ASP A 500 24.41 -0.02 19.59
C ASP A 500 22.94 -0.12 19.17
N MET A 501 22.61 -1.04 18.27
CA MET A 501 21.29 -1.20 17.66
C MET A 501 20.46 -2.29 18.33
N SER A 502 21.07 -3.14 19.17
CA SER A 502 20.39 -4.24 19.85
C SER A 502 19.29 -3.74 20.80
N GLU A 503 18.24 -4.54 21.00
CA GLU A 503 17.25 -4.32 22.07
C GLU A 503 17.93 -4.29 23.45
N PHE A 504 19.05 -4.98 23.57
CA PHE A 504 19.85 -5.12 24.80
C PHE A 504 21.10 -4.27 24.75
N ASN A 505 20.92 -2.95 24.62
CA ASN A 505 21.99 -1.95 24.53
C ASN A 505 22.07 -1.00 25.73
N GLY A 506 21.30 -1.23 26.79
CA GLY A 506 21.18 -0.29 27.93
C GLY A 506 20.20 0.89 27.71
N LYS A 507 19.84 1.20 26.46
CA LYS A 507 18.89 2.28 26.09
C LYS A 507 17.45 1.79 26.02
N PHE A 508 17.21 0.65 25.36
CA PHE A 508 15.85 0.09 25.21
C PHE A 508 15.46 -0.88 26.33
N THR A 509 16.45 -1.57 26.88
CA THR A 509 16.35 -2.40 28.08
C THR A 509 17.53 -2.09 28.98
N ARG A 510 17.41 -2.34 30.29
CA ARG A 510 18.49 -2.07 31.26
C ARG A 510 19.72 -2.97 31.06
N THR A 511 19.58 -4.07 30.32
CA THR A 511 20.65 -5.02 30.05
C THR A 511 21.45 -4.57 28.83
N ASN A 512 22.78 -4.69 28.91
CA ASN A 512 23.66 -4.52 27.76
C ASN A 512 24.35 -5.85 27.45
N GLN A 513 24.02 -6.46 26.31
CA GLN A 513 24.55 -7.76 25.92
C GLN A 513 25.83 -7.67 25.09
N GLN A 514 26.24 -6.47 24.66
CA GLN A 514 27.41 -6.26 23.79
C GLN A 514 27.44 -7.24 22.60
N GLU A 515 26.31 -7.34 21.91
CA GLU A 515 26.03 -8.40 20.96
C GLU A 515 26.86 -8.27 19.66
N ILE A 516 27.42 -9.40 19.24
CA ILE A 516 28.08 -9.62 17.96
C ILE A 516 27.24 -10.62 17.16
N ILE A 517 26.94 -10.30 15.91
CA ILE A 517 26.19 -11.19 15.02
C ILE A 517 27.07 -11.62 13.84
N PHE A 518 27.08 -12.92 13.57
CA PHE A 518 27.63 -13.50 12.34
C PHE A 518 26.49 -13.77 11.36
N ASP A 519 26.73 -13.48 10.07
CA ASP A 519 25.76 -13.74 9.02
C ASP A 519 25.45 -15.24 8.89
N LYS A 520 24.31 -15.58 8.29
CA LYS A 520 23.97 -16.96 7.96
C LYS A 520 25.00 -17.51 6.97
N GLY A 521 25.43 -18.76 7.18
CA GLY A 521 26.47 -19.39 6.38
C GLY A 521 27.89 -19.12 6.85
N ALA A 522 28.09 -18.41 7.98
CA ALA A 522 29.40 -18.27 8.60
C ALA A 522 30.01 -19.64 8.89
N LYS A 523 31.30 -19.77 8.60
CA LYS A 523 32.07 -21.01 8.75
C LYS A 523 33.06 -20.86 9.89
N PHE A 524 33.19 -21.91 10.68
CA PHE A 524 34.06 -21.93 11.85
C PHE A 524 34.88 -23.21 11.85
N ASP A 525 36.17 -23.10 12.13
CA ASP A 525 36.98 -24.26 12.47
C ASP A 525 36.85 -24.53 13.97
N VAL A 526 36.56 -25.77 14.32
CA VAL A 526 36.46 -26.20 15.72
C VAL A 526 37.85 -26.62 16.19
N LEU A 527 38.52 -25.71 16.90
CA LEU A 527 39.91 -25.85 17.28
C LEU A 527 40.12 -26.85 18.42
N ASP A 528 39.25 -26.81 19.43
CA ASP A 528 39.37 -27.65 20.62
C ASP A 528 38.04 -27.72 21.38
N TYR A 529 37.87 -28.73 22.24
CA TYR A 529 36.76 -28.80 23.19
C TYR A 529 37.15 -29.45 24.53
N SER A 530 36.53 -28.99 25.61
CA SER A 530 36.68 -29.58 26.95
C SER A 530 35.32 -29.71 27.66
N ILE A 531 35.27 -30.54 28.69
CA ILE A 531 34.08 -30.73 29.52
C ILE A 531 34.40 -30.21 30.92
N SER A 532 33.61 -29.26 31.42
CA SER A 532 33.76 -28.80 32.80
C SER A 532 33.24 -29.84 33.80
N GLU A 533 33.65 -29.73 35.07
CA GLU A 533 33.11 -30.54 36.17
C GLU A 533 31.57 -30.46 36.26
N ASP A 534 30.99 -29.30 35.95
CA ASP A 534 29.53 -29.08 35.90
C ASP A 534 28.84 -29.71 34.67
N GLY A 535 29.55 -30.51 33.86
CA GLY A 535 29.01 -31.17 32.66
C GLY A 535 28.76 -30.24 31.47
N VAL A 536 29.39 -29.06 31.43
CA VAL A 536 29.26 -28.09 30.35
C VAL A 536 30.36 -28.32 29.31
N TYR A 537 29.98 -28.47 28.05
CA TYR A 537 30.94 -28.51 26.95
C TYR A 537 31.43 -27.09 26.63
N ARG A 538 32.74 -26.88 26.68
CA ARG A 538 33.40 -25.66 26.25
C ARG A 538 34.06 -25.91 24.92
N ILE A 539 33.62 -25.20 23.87
CA ILE A 539 34.10 -25.37 22.50
C ILE A 539 34.85 -24.11 22.10
N TYR A 540 36.08 -24.27 21.62
CA TYR A 540 36.88 -23.18 21.06
C TYR A 540 36.81 -23.25 19.54
N MET A 541 36.46 -22.14 18.92
CA MET A 541 36.30 -22.07 17.47
C MET A 541 36.92 -20.80 16.91
N GLU A 542 37.32 -20.83 15.65
CA GLU A 542 37.82 -19.67 14.92
C GLU A 542 36.98 -19.45 13.66
N GLU A 543 36.62 -18.19 13.40
CA GLU A 543 35.94 -17.81 12.16
C GLU A 543 36.90 -17.89 10.97
N LEU A 544 36.42 -18.54 9.90
CA LEU A 544 37.11 -18.63 8.61
C LEU A 544 36.90 -17.40 7.75
#